data_AF-A0AAD8P8J9-F1
#
_entry.id   AF-A0AAD8P8J9-F1
#
_cell.length_a   1.000
_cell.length_b   1.000
_cell.length_c   1.000
_cell.angle_alpha   90.00
_cell.angle_beta   90.00
_cell.angle_gamma   90.00
#
_symmetry.space_group_name_H-M   'P 1'
#
loop_
_entity.id
_entity.type
_entity.pdbx_description
1 polymer ?
#
loop_
_entity_poly.entity_id
_entity_poly.type
_entity_poly.pdbx_seq_one_letter_code
_entity_poly.pdbx_strand_id
1 'polypeptide(L)'
;MLRFSNLGKVSQYVEKVADLGKRNLLFRVDVKHLYSIWQLCKSHEEYQLGLTAVNHFYNFGRQLSPEGVNKLFVFTMRCREYREAIKLLEGARDWLQAPPDMSLIYMLMSALISQRDYAAVKDVFKAVRSNWQLKPTDYLYKLCIESMLCLQEHPLEEALMVYCDSAIMDVPLPVDLHLLMLGKAAQCQRIYTLDCVMEQAEVDKEKEKLYSYTASYIRERLSRESYSPKRIIPPNRPL
;
A
#
# COMPACT_ATOMS: atom_id res chain seq x y z
N MET A 1 25.79 -18.83 -14.93
CA MET A 1 26.92 -17.88 -15.09
C MET A 1 26.54 -16.41 -14.89
N LEU A 2 25.39 -15.91 -15.38
CA LEU A 2 25.02 -14.48 -15.23
C LEU A 2 24.76 -14.00 -13.78
N ARG A 3 24.17 -14.83 -12.90
CA ARG A 3 23.87 -14.46 -11.50
C ARG A 3 25.12 -14.12 -10.67
N PHE A 4 26.16 -14.93 -10.77
CA PHE A 4 27.43 -14.70 -10.06
C PHE A 4 28.17 -13.44 -10.56
N SER A 5 27.96 -13.04 -11.81
CA SER A 5 28.57 -11.84 -12.39
C SER A 5 27.98 -10.54 -11.81
N ASN A 6 26.68 -10.51 -11.51
CA ASN A 6 26.02 -9.31 -10.97
C ASN A 6 26.31 -9.14 -9.48
N LEU A 7 26.25 -10.22 -8.69
CA LEU A 7 26.56 -10.17 -7.26
C LEU A 7 27.98 -9.65 -6.99
N GLY A 8 28.98 -10.17 -7.72
CA GLY A 8 30.37 -9.71 -7.60
C GLY A 8 30.55 -8.25 -7.99
N LYS A 9 29.86 -7.78 -9.04
CA LYS A 9 29.87 -6.35 -9.43
C LYS A 9 29.24 -5.49 -8.33
N VAL A 10 28.05 -5.84 -7.85
CA VAL A 10 27.36 -5.09 -6.78
C VAL A 10 28.25 -5.00 -5.55
N SER A 11 28.82 -6.12 -5.10
CA SER A 11 29.74 -6.17 -3.97
C SER A 11 30.95 -5.25 -4.15
N GLN A 12 31.62 -5.27 -5.30
CA GLN A 12 32.75 -4.36 -5.59
C GLN A 12 32.35 -2.88 -5.54
N TYR A 13 31.16 -2.53 -6.04
CA TYR A 13 30.67 -1.15 -5.97
C TYR A 13 30.34 -0.73 -4.53
N VAL A 14 29.73 -1.61 -3.74
CA VAL A 14 29.44 -1.34 -2.33
C VAL A 14 30.74 -1.13 -1.54
N GLU A 15 31.74 -2.01 -1.73
CA GLU A 15 33.06 -1.87 -1.11
C GLU A 15 33.73 -0.55 -1.48
N LYS A 16 33.67 -0.16 -2.75
CA LYS A 16 34.21 1.13 -3.22
C LYS A 16 33.53 2.32 -2.52
N VAL A 17 32.21 2.28 -2.35
CA VAL A 17 31.46 3.31 -1.62
C VAL A 17 31.86 3.34 -0.15
N ALA A 18 31.98 2.17 0.49
CA ALA A 18 32.39 2.05 1.89
C ALA A 18 33.81 2.58 2.13
N ASP A 19 34.76 2.26 1.24
CA ASP A 19 36.15 2.72 1.32
C ASP A 19 36.29 4.23 1.09
N LEU A 20 35.57 4.78 0.10
CA LEU A 20 35.50 6.24 -0.08
C LEU A 20 34.88 6.92 1.13
N GLY A 21 33.92 6.25 1.77
CA GLY A 21 33.32 6.59 3.04
C GLY A 21 34.33 6.76 4.17
N LYS A 22 35.10 5.71 4.45
CA LYS A 22 36.15 5.68 5.48
C LYS A 22 37.21 6.75 5.30
N ARG A 23 37.50 7.15 4.06
CA ARG A 23 38.51 8.17 3.74
C ARG A 23 37.97 9.61 3.82
N ASN A 24 36.73 9.83 4.29
CA ASN A 24 36.04 11.11 4.27
C ASN A 24 35.95 11.75 2.86
N LEU A 25 36.03 10.96 1.79
CA LEU A 25 35.98 11.42 0.40
C LEU A 25 34.56 11.36 -0.19
N LEU A 26 33.53 11.32 0.67
CA LEU A 26 32.14 11.12 0.27
C LEU A 26 31.55 12.25 -0.56
N PHE A 27 32.09 13.47 -0.51
CA PHE A 27 31.76 14.52 -1.48
C PHE A 27 31.98 14.07 -2.93
N ARG A 28 32.80 13.03 -3.16
CA ARG A 28 32.99 12.38 -4.47
C ARG A 28 31.99 11.25 -4.76
N VAL A 29 31.28 10.73 -3.76
CA VAL A 29 30.23 9.71 -3.95
C VAL A 29 28.90 10.42 -4.13
N ASP A 30 28.58 10.72 -5.39
CA ASP A 30 27.26 11.21 -5.80
C ASP A 30 26.18 10.14 -5.49
N VAL A 31 24.97 10.55 -5.10
CA VAL A 31 23.79 9.68 -4.93
C VAL A 31 23.52 8.83 -6.18
N LYS A 32 23.94 9.30 -7.36
CA LYS A 32 23.90 8.53 -8.60
C LYS A 32 24.62 7.17 -8.51
N HIS A 33 25.68 7.05 -7.71
CA HIS A 33 26.36 5.77 -7.49
C HIS A 33 25.45 4.78 -6.77
N LEU A 34 24.69 5.27 -5.79
CA LEU A 34 23.70 4.47 -5.07
C LEU A 34 22.59 3.99 -6.02
N TYR A 35 22.14 4.87 -6.92
CA TYR A 35 21.15 4.50 -7.93
C TYR A 35 21.66 3.43 -8.91
N SER A 36 22.92 3.52 -9.33
CA SER A 36 23.56 2.51 -10.17
C SER A 36 23.66 1.15 -9.47
N ILE A 37 24.03 1.13 -8.19
CA ILE A 37 24.05 -0.09 -7.37
C ILE A 37 22.65 -0.68 -7.34
N TRP A 38 21.67 0.12 -6.94
CA TRP A 38 20.29 -0.31 -6.87
C TRP A 38 19.84 -0.90 -8.19
N GLN A 39 20.02 -0.23 -9.33
CA GLN A 39 19.64 -0.70 -10.67
C GLN A 39 20.15 -2.10 -11.04
N LEU A 40 21.24 -2.59 -10.44
CA LEU A 40 21.76 -3.93 -10.70
C LEU A 40 21.06 -5.02 -9.89
N CYS A 41 20.55 -4.69 -8.70
CA CYS A 41 19.97 -5.66 -7.76
C CYS A 41 18.59 -6.18 -8.18
N LYS A 42 18.42 -7.50 -8.15
CA LYS A 42 17.21 -8.24 -8.52
C LYS A 42 16.91 -9.43 -7.59
N SER A 43 17.83 -9.79 -6.69
CA SER A 43 17.65 -10.88 -5.72
C SER A 43 17.68 -10.38 -4.26
N HIS A 44 17.30 -11.25 -3.33
CA HIS A 44 17.42 -11.03 -1.88
C HIS A 44 18.87 -10.72 -1.45
N GLU A 45 19.84 -11.50 -1.94
CA GLU A 45 21.26 -11.30 -1.61
C GLU A 45 21.76 -9.93 -2.10
N GLU A 46 21.37 -9.55 -3.32
CA GLU A 46 21.70 -8.25 -3.89
C GLU A 46 20.96 -7.11 -3.18
N TYR A 47 19.76 -7.37 -2.63
CA TYR A 47 19.04 -6.42 -1.78
C TYR A 47 19.83 -6.11 -0.51
N GLN A 48 20.37 -7.12 0.19
CA GLN A 48 21.17 -6.91 1.40
C GLN A 48 22.41 -6.03 1.13
N LEU A 49 23.07 -6.27 -0.01
CA LEU A 49 24.21 -5.45 -0.45
C LEU A 49 23.77 -4.01 -0.77
N GLY A 50 22.66 -3.84 -1.50
CA GLY A 50 22.09 -2.54 -1.80
C GLY A 50 21.70 -1.77 -0.55
N LEU A 51 21.14 -2.44 0.47
CA LEU A 51 20.77 -1.88 1.75
C LEU A 51 22.00 -1.45 2.57
N THR A 52 23.09 -2.23 2.51
CA THR A 52 24.37 -1.85 3.14
C THR A 52 24.91 -0.55 2.54
N ALA A 53 24.78 -0.35 1.22
CA ALA A 53 25.13 0.93 0.59
C ALA A 53 24.26 2.09 1.08
N VAL A 54 22.95 1.87 1.29
CA VAL A 54 22.04 2.87 1.88
C VAL A 54 22.48 3.23 3.30
N ASN A 55 22.75 2.23 4.13
CA ASN A 55 23.18 2.43 5.51
C ASN A 55 24.48 3.23 5.59
N HIS A 56 25.45 2.92 4.72
CA HIS A 56 26.64 3.75 4.59
C HIS A 56 26.27 5.20 4.23
N PHE A 57 25.43 5.41 3.22
CA PHE A 57 24.99 6.75 2.82
C PHE A 57 24.39 7.55 3.99
N TYR A 58 23.52 6.94 4.80
CA TYR A 58 22.92 7.57 5.99
C TYR A 58 23.91 7.77 7.14
N ASN A 59 24.76 6.77 7.45
CA ASN A 59 25.77 6.85 8.52
C ASN A 59 26.78 7.99 8.29
N PHE A 60 26.89 8.45 7.05
CA PHE A 60 27.71 9.61 6.69
C PHE A 60 26.95 10.95 6.72
N GLY A 61 25.77 10.99 7.34
CA GLY A 61 24.99 12.20 7.55
C GLY A 61 24.25 12.70 6.30
N ARG A 62 24.09 11.86 5.27
CA ARG A 62 23.31 12.21 4.07
C ARG A 62 21.89 11.69 4.15
N GLN A 63 20.98 12.46 3.58
CA GLN A 63 19.58 12.09 3.45
C GLN A 63 19.23 11.81 1.98
N LEU A 64 18.32 10.88 1.75
CA LEU A 64 17.77 10.66 0.42
C LEU A 64 16.81 11.79 0.07
N SER A 65 16.94 12.32 -1.16
CA SER A 65 15.91 13.17 -1.76
C SER A 65 14.60 12.38 -1.96
N PRO A 66 13.46 13.05 -2.20
CA PRO A 66 12.21 12.36 -2.52
C PRO A 66 12.34 11.40 -3.72
N GLU A 67 13.09 11.80 -4.75
CA GLU A 67 13.42 10.90 -5.87
C GLU A 67 14.23 9.68 -5.41
N GLY A 68 15.18 9.88 -4.50
CA GLY A 68 15.97 8.80 -3.90
C GLY A 68 15.11 7.82 -3.11
N VAL A 69 14.10 8.31 -2.38
CA VAL A 69 13.12 7.47 -1.67
C VAL A 69 12.33 6.61 -2.66
N ASN A 70 11.82 7.22 -3.72
CA ASN A 70 11.10 6.49 -4.76
C ASN A 70 11.97 5.40 -5.41
N LYS A 71 13.25 5.70 -5.69
CA LYS A 71 14.17 4.70 -6.23
C LYS A 71 14.52 3.60 -5.24
N LEU A 72 14.69 3.91 -3.94
CA LEU A 72 14.86 2.93 -2.87
C LEU A 72 13.65 2.00 -2.82
N PHE A 73 12.43 2.55 -2.84
CA PHE A 73 11.19 1.79 -2.80
C PHE A 73 11.05 0.86 -4.03
N VAL A 74 11.32 1.36 -5.23
CA VAL A 74 11.34 0.55 -6.47
C VAL A 74 12.39 -0.54 -6.41
N PHE A 75 13.58 -0.24 -5.88
CA PHE A 75 14.65 -1.23 -5.68
C PHE A 75 14.19 -2.36 -4.77
N THR A 76 13.61 -2.03 -3.61
CA THR A 76 13.06 -3.01 -2.65
C THR A 76 12.01 -3.91 -3.31
N MET A 77 11.03 -3.31 -4.01
CA MET A 77 9.99 -4.07 -4.72
C MET A 77 10.55 -4.97 -5.84
N ARG A 78 11.55 -4.50 -6.57
CA ARG A 78 12.14 -5.26 -7.69
C ARG A 78 12.95 -6.46 -7.21
N CYS A 79 13.57 -6.38 -6.04
CA CYS A 79 14.16 -7.52 -5.36
C CYS A 79 13.13 -8.46 -4.72
N ARG A 80 11.83 -8.16 -4.86
CA ARG A 80 10.69 -8.89 -4.28
C ARG A 80 10.63 -8.88 -2.75
N GLU A 81 11.27 -7.88 -2.13
CA GLU A 81 11.28 -7.68 -0.68
C GLU A 81 10.04 -6.90 -0.23
N TYR A 82 8.85 -7.42 -0.51
CA TYR A 82 7.59 -6.69 -0.29
C TYR A 82 7.34 -6.37 1.18
N ARG A 83 7.73 -7.26 2.10
CA ARG A 83 7.63 -7.02 3.54
C ARG A 83 8.51 -5.85 3.98
N GLU A 84 9.71 -5.73 3.42
CA GLU A 84 10.59 -4.59 3.67
C GLU A 84 10.03 -3.32 3.04
N ALA A 85 9.40 -3.39 1.86
CA ALA A 85 8.71 -2.24 1.27
C ALA A 85 7.58 -1.72 2.17
N ILE A 86 6.83 -2.60 2.83
CA ILE A 86 5.81 -2.22 3.82
C ILE A 86 6.46 -1.52 5.02
N LYS A 87 7.53 -2.09 5.58
CA LYS A 87 8.26 -1.45 6.69
C LYS A 87 8.82 -0.07 6.31
N LEU A 88 9.34 0.08 5.10
CA LEU A 88 9.78 1.38 4.58
C LEU A 88 8.64 2.39 4.58
N LEU A 89 7.43 1.97 4.21
CA LEU A 89 6.24 2.82 4.21
C LEU A 89 5.77 3.17 5.63
N GLU A 90 5.78 2.20 6.55
CA GLU A 90 5.42 2.38 7.95
C GLU A 90 6.37 3.38 8.66
N GLY A 91 7.68 3.24 8.42
CA GLY A 91 8.71 4.11 8.98
C GLY A 91 8.94 5.41 8.20
N ALA A 92 8.23 5.64 7.09
CA ALA A 92 8.51 6.78 6.20
C ALA A 92 8.45 8.13 6.91
N ARG A 93 7.53 8.27 7.87
CA ARG A 93 7.35 9.51 8.65
C ARG A 93 8.51 9.83 9.60
N ASP A 94 9.33 8.85 9.96
CA ASP A 94 10.33 8.98 11.03
C ASP A 94 11.72 9.36 10.50
N TRP A 95 12.10 8.86 9.32
CA TRP A 95 13.49 8.99 8.82
C TRP A 95 13.61 9.29 7.31
N LEU A 96 12.50 9.32 6.58
CA LEU A 96 12.48 9.74 5.17
C LEU A 96 12.03 11.19 5.06
N GLN A 97 12.61 11.91 4.09
CA GLN A 97 12.22 13.30 3.82
C GLN A 97 10.78 13.41 3.31
N ALA A 98 10.34 12.41 2.54
CA ALA A 98 9.00 12.26 2.02
C ALA A 98 8.68 10.76 1.89
N PRO A 99 7.40 10.36 1.98
CA PRO A 99 7.02 8.99 1.70
C PRO A 99 7.16 8.67 0.20
N PRO A 100 7.18 7.39 -0.19
CA PRO A 100 7.09 6.99 -1.59
C PRO A 100 5.82 7.52 -2.26
N ASP A 101 5.90 7.81 -3.56
CA ASP A 101 4.76 8.29 -4.33
C ASP A 101 3.60 7.27 -4.32
N MET A 102 2.36 7.77 -4.24
CA MET A 102 1.16 6.93 -4.22
C MET A 102 1.08 5.94 -5.40
N SER A 103 1.56 6.33 -6.59
CA SER A 103 1.61 5.42 -7.75
C SER A 103 2.51 4.20 -7.51
N LEU A 104 3.62 4.36 -6.79
CA LEU A 104 4.51 3.25 -6.42
C LEU A 104 3.86 2.36 -5.35
N ILE A 105 3.15 2.97 -4.39
CA ILE A 105 2.39 2.25 -3.36
C ILE A 105 1.30 1.39 -4.01
N TYR A 106 0.59 1.91 -5.02
CA TYR A 106 -0.38 1.11 -5.76
C TYR A 106 0.27 -0.06 -6.50
N MET A 107 1.47 0.12 -7.07
CA MET A 107 2.21 -1.00 -7.66
C MET A 107 2.58 -2.08 -6.63
N LEU A 108 2.94 -1.70 -5.41
CA LEU A 108 3.14 -2.64 -4.30
C LEU A 108 1.85 -3.41 -4.01
N MET A 109 0.72 -2.72 -3.85
CA MET A 109 -0.57 -3.36 -3.59
C MET A 109 -0.96 -4.32 -4.72
N SER A 110 -0.81 -3.92 -5.98
CA SER A 110 -1.09 -4.79 -7.14
C SER A 110 -0.20 -6.04 -7.16
N ALA A 111 1.08 -5.92 -6.78
CA ALA A 111 1.98 -7.06 -6.68
C ALA A 111 1.56 -8.04 -5.56
N LEU A 112 1.13 -7.52 -4.40
CA LEU A 112 0.62 -8.32 -3.28
C LEU A 112 -0.71 -9.02 -3.61
N ILE A 113 -1.63 -8.31 -4.27
CA ILE A 113 -2.90 -8.87 -4.78
C ILE A 113 -2.62 -10.01 -5.75
N SER A 114 -1.66 -9.84 -6.66
CA SER A 114 -1.26 -10.90 -7.62
C SER A 114 -0.72 -12.15 -6.92
N GLN A 115 -0.14 -12.00 -5.72
CA GLN A 115 0.34 -13.11 -4.87
C GLN A 115 -0.74 -13.63 -3.91
N ARG A 116 -1.94 -13.04 -3.92
CA ARG A 116 -3.04 -13.32 -2.98
C ARG A 116 -2.67 -13.07 -1.51
N ASP A 117 -1.68 -12.22 -1.24
CA ASP A 117 -1.34 -11.77 0.13
C ASP A 117 -2.21 -10.56 0.50
N TYR A 118 -3.51 -10.80 0.68
CA TYR A 118 -4.49 -9.75 0.98
C TYR A 118 -4.28 -9.13 2.37
N ALA A 119 -3.73 -9.90 3.31
CA ALA A 119 -3.36 -9.39 4.62
C ALA A 119 -2.28 -8.30 4.51
N ALA A 120 -1.25 -8.52 3.69
CA ALA A 120 -0.24 -7.49 3.42
C ALA A 120 -0.82 -6.26 2.70
N VAL A 121 -1.84 -6.41 1.86
CA VAL A 121 -2.54 -5.26 1.27
C VAL A 121 -3.21 -4.40 2.35
N LYS A 122 -3.81 -5.02 3.37
CA LYS A 122 -4.35 -4.32 4.55
C LYS A 122 -3.25 -3.59 5.33
N ASP A 123 -2.07 -4.19 5.46
CA ASP A 123 -0.93 -3.58 6.13
C ASP A 123 -0.45 -2.32 5.38
N VAL A 124 -0.36 -2.38 4.03
CA VAL A 124 -0.10 -1.21 3.20
C VAL A 124 -1.16 -0.12 3.42
N PHE A 125 -2.44 -0.49 3.39
CA PHE A 125 -3.53 0.44 3.63
C PHE A 125 -3.40 1.14 5.00
N LYS A 126 -3.12 0.39 6.06
CA LYS A 126 -2.89 0.93 7.41
C LYS A 126 -1.71 1.90 7.44
N ALA A 127 -0.60 1.54 6.78
CA ALA A 127 0.59 2.38 6.71
C ALA A 127 0.30 3.71 6.01
N VAL A 128 -0.42 3.69 4.88
CA VAL A 128 -0.87 4.92 4.20
C VAL A 128 -1.81 5.74 5.09
N ARG A 129 -2.83 5.08 5.67
CA ARG A 129 -3.86 5.72 6.49
C ARG A 129 -3.30 6.37 7.76
N SER A 130 -2.19 5.86 8.27
CA SER A 130 -1.50 6.35 9.48
C SER A 130 -0.45 7.43 9.19
N ASN A 131 -0.19 7.72 7.92
CA ASN A 131 0.80 8.71 7.49
C ASN A 131 0.09 9.97 6.96
N TRP A 132 0.18 11.06 7.72
CA TRP A 132 -0.45 12.34 7.38
C TRP A 132 0.11 12.99 6.10
N GLN A 133 1.32 12.60 5.67
CA GLN A 133 1.93 13.09 4.42
C GLN A 133 1.30 12.45 3.18
N LEU A 134 0.59 11.33 3.34
CA LEU A 134 -0.09 10.63 2.27
C LEU A 134 -1.59 10.92 2.33
N LYS A 135 -2.16 11.34 1.21
CA LYS A 135 -3.60 11.55 1.09
C LYS A 135 -4.29 10.26 0.61
N PRO A 136 -5.18 9.64 1.41
CA PRO A 136 -5.99 8.52 0.95
C PRO A 136 -6.83 8.90 -0.26
N THR A 137 -6.98 7.96 -1.19
CA THR A 137 -7.74 8.14 -2.42
C THR A 137 -8.82 7.08 -2.54
N ASP A 138 -9.83 7.33 -3.35
CA ASP A 138 -10.85 6.35 -3.73
C ASP A 138 -10.24 5.05 -4.28
N TYR A 139 -9.17 5.16 -5.08
CA TYR A 139 -8.47 4.02 -5.63
C TYR A 139 -7.76 3.17 -4.56
N LEU A 140 -7.17 3.81 -3.53
CA LEU A 140 -6.60 3.10 -2.37
C LEU A 140 -7.66 2.27 -1.65
N TYR A 141 -8.82 2.87 -1.37
CA TYR A 141 -9.95 2.19 -0.74
C TYR A 141 -10.48 1.06 -1.62
N LYS A 142 -10.61 1.28 -2.93
CA LYS A 142 -11.04 0.25 -3.88
C LYS A 142 -10.15 -0.99 -3.82
N LEU A 143 -8.84 -0.82 -3.96
CA LEU A 143 -7.89 -1.94 -3.90
C LEU A 143 -7.95 -2.69 -2.57
N CYS A 144 -8.06 -1.96 -1.45
CA CYS A 144 -8.13 -2.56 -0.13
C CYS A 144 -9.45 -3.33 0.08
N ILE A 145 -10.61 -2.73 -0.25
CA ILE A 145 -11.93 -3.35 -0.11
C ILE A 145 -12.03 -4.61 -0.97
N GLU A 146 -11.64 -4.55 -2.24
CA GLU A 146 -11.62 -5.71 -3.13
C GLU A 146 -10.74 -6.84 -2.57
N SER A 147 -9.61 -6.49 -1.96
CA SER A 147 -8.71 -7.46 -1.32
C SER A 147 -9.32 -8.05 -0.04
N MET A 148 -9.99 -7.24 0.79
CA MET A 148 -10.64 -7.73 2.02
C MET A 148 -11.77 -8.70 1.70
N LEU A 149 -12.51 -8.47 0.63
CA LEU A 149 -13.55 -9.38 0.13
C LEU A 149 -13.00 -10.74 -0.35
N CYS A 150 -11.67 -10.86 -0.53
CA CYS A 150 -11.00 -12.10 -0.91
C CYS A 150 -10.39 -12.86 0.28
N LEU A 151 -10.54 -12.35 1.51
CA LEU A 151 -10.12 -13.05 2.73
C LEU A 151 -11.00 -14.29 2.97
N GLN A 152 -10.42 -15.28 3.67
CA GLN A 152 -11.15 -16.49 4.04
C GLN A 152 -12.06 -16.26 5.24
N GLU A 153 -11.61 -15.43 6.18
CA GLU A 153 -12.32 -15.14 7.43
C GLU A 153 -12.95 -13.74 7.35
N HIS A 154 -14.25 -13.67 7.67
CA HIS A 154 -15.01 -12.42 7.80
C HIS A 154 -14.79 -11.39 6.67
N PRO A 155 -14.83 -11.79 5.38
CA PRO A 155 -14.45 -10.91 4.27
C PRO A 155 -15.33 -9.67 4.14
N LEU A 156 -16.63 -9.80 4.45
CA LEU A 156 -17.57 -8.69 4.35
C LEU A 156 -17.37 -7.70 5.49
N GLU A 157 -17.20 -8.18 6.72
CA GLU A 157 -16.96 -7.35 7.91
C GLU A 157 -15.67 -6.55 7.77
N GLU A 158 -14.59 -7.20 7.31
CA GLU A 158 -13.31 -6.56 7.01
C GLU A 158 -13.42 -5.48 5.93
N ALA A 159 -14.12 -5.79 4.83
CA ALA A 159 -14.39 -4.83 3.77
C ALA A 159 -15.26 -3.66 4.25
N LEU A 160 -16.24 -3.91 5.13
CA LEU A 160 -17.12 -2.89 5.69
C LEU A 160 -16.37 -1.92 6.60
N MET A 161 -15.40 -2.39 7.39
CA MET A 161 -14.56 -1.50 8.19
C MET A 161 -13.83 -0.48 7.31
N VAL A 162 -13.23 -0.95 6.22
CA VAL A 162 -12.51 -0.09 5.26
C VAL A 162 -13.48 0.82 4.49
N TYR A 163 -14.63 0.30 4.09
CA TYR A 163 -15.69 1.07 3.44
C TYR A 163 -16.19 2.20 4.35
N CYS A 164 -16.48 1.94 5.61
CA CYS A 164 -16.91 2.97 6.56
C CYS A 164 -15.80 3.99 6.86
N ASP A 165 -14.54 3.58 6.95
CA ASP A 165 -13.42 4.50 7.14
C ASP A 165 -13.32 5.53 5.99
N SER A 166 -13.60 5.15 4.75
CA SER A 166 -13.63 6.14 3.65
C SER A 166 -14.65 7.25 3.86
N ALA A 167 -15.80 6.97 4.48
CA ALA A 167 -16.79 7.98 4.81
C ALA A 167 -16.29 8.92 5.92
N ILE A 168 -15.59 8.37 6.92
CA ILE A 168 -14.95 9.15 8.00
C ILE A 168 -13.86 10.07 7.43
N MET A 169 -13.17 9.61 6.38
CA MET A 169 -12.10 10.34 5.71
C MET A 169 -12.59 11.27 4.59
N ASP A 170 -13.90 11.42 4.43
CA ASP A 170 -14.53 12.21 3.35
C ASP A 170 -14.01 11.84 1.95
N VAL A 171 -13.73 10.55 1.73
CA VAL A 171 -13.31 10.00 0.44
C VAL A 171 -14.53 9.38 -0.25
N PRO A 172 -15.07 10.01 -1.31
CA PRO A 172 -16.18 9.43 -2.08
C PRO A 172 -15.71 8.17 -2.79
N LEU A 173 -16.55 7.14 -2.81
CA LEU A 173 -16.25 5.88 -3.45
C LEU A 173 -16.96 5.77 -4.80
N PRO A 174 -16.38 5.07 -5.78
CA PRO A 174 -16.99 4.94 -7.09
C PRO A 174 -18.21 4.00 -7.02
N VAL A 175 -19.19 4.24 -7.92
CA VAL A 175 -20.50 3.56 -7.93
C VAL A 175 -20.36 2.04 -8.04
N ASP A 176 -19.41 1.55 -8.83
CA ASP A 176 -19.12 0.12 -8.97
C ASP A 176 -18.77 -0.54 -7.64
N LEU A 177 -18.04 0.17 -6.77
CA LEU A 177 -17.65 -0.32 -5.46
C LEU A 177 -18.84 -0.39 -4.49
N HIS A 178 -19.74 0.60 -4.53
CA HIS A 178 -21.01 0.56 -3.79
C HIS A 178 -21.86 -0.65 -4.21
N LEU A 179 -21.98 -0.88 -5.51
CA LEU A 179 -22.72 -2.02 -6.06
C LEU A 179 -22.08 -3.37 -5.69
N LEU A 180 -20.75 -3.44 -5.70
CA LEU A 180 -20.01 -4.62 -5.26
C LEU A 180 -20.32 -4.96 -3.80
N MET A 181 -20.27 -3.96 -2.91
CA MET A 181 -20.57 -4.13 -1.49
C MET A 181 -22.02 -4.56 -1.26
N LEU A 182 -22.99 -3.96 -1.98
CA LEU A 182 -24.39 -4.39 -1.93
C LEU A 182 -24.58 -5.84 -2.40
N GLY A 183 -23.92 -6.22 -3.50
CA GLY A 183 -23.97 -7.57 -4.03
C GLY A 183 -23.45 -8.59 -3.03
N LYS A 184 -22.33 -8.28 -2.36
CA LYS A 184 -21.74 -9.13 -1.32
C LYS A 184 -22.61 -9.22 -0.07
N ALA A 185 -23.15 -8.10 0.42
CA ALA A 185 -24.08 -8.11 1.54
C ALA A 185 -25.33 -8.98 1.26
N ALA A 186 -25.93 -8.86 0.07
CA ALA A 186 -27.07 -9.67 -0.32
C ALA A 186 -26.72 -11.15 -0.57
N GLN A 187 -25.49 -11.45 -0.98
CA GLN A 187 -25.00 -12.82 -1.09
C GLN A 187 -24.86 -13.47 0.29
N CYS A 188 -24.21 -12.78 1.24
CA CYS A 188 -24.08 -13.25 2.61
C CYS A 188 -25.45 -13.46 3.25
N GLN A 189 -26.36 -12.49 3.13
CA GLN A 189 -27.72 -12.63 3.64
C GLN A 189 -28.42 -13.89 3.11
N ARG A 190 -28.34 -14.18 1.81
CA ARG A 190 -28.93 -15.39 1.21
C ARG A 190 -28.33 -16.69 1.72
N ILE A 191 -27.00 -16.75 1.88
CA ILE A 191 -26.32 -17.93 2.44
C ILE A 191 -26.82 -18.17 3.85
N TYR A 192 -26.89 -17.13 4.69
CA TYR A 192 -27.43 -17.24 6.03
C TYR A 192 -28.90 -17.70 6.05
N THR A 193 -29.76 -17.16 5.19
CA THR A 193 -31.17 -17.59 5.13
C THR A 193 -31.31 -19.06 4.72
N LEU A 194 -30.40 -19.60 3.91
CA LEU A 194 -30.40 -21.01 3.46
C LEU A 194 -29.77 -21.96 4.50
N ASP A 195 -28.72 -21.53 5.20
CA ASP A 195 -28.00 -22.33 6.21
C ASP A 195 -28.71 -22.34 7.59
N CYS A 196 -29.69 -21.46 7.84
CA CYS A 196 -30.50 -21.44 9.08
C CYS A 196 -31.42 -22.67 9.28
N VAL A 197 -31.24 -23.73 8.48
CA VAL A 197 -31.80 -25.04 8.77
C VAL A 197 -30.75 -25.79 9.61
N MET A 198 -30.87 -25.65 10.94
CA MET A 198 -30.22 -26.41 12.03
C MET A 198 -29.20 -25.65 12.91
N GLU A 199 -29.68 -25.26 14.11
CA GLU A 199 -28.99 -25.21 15.43
C GLU A 199 -28.47 -23.93 16.14
N GLN A 200 -28.50 -22.68 15.63
CA GLN A 200 -28.04 -21.49 16.42
C GLN A 200 -28.87 -20.19 16.30
N ALA A 201 -30.17 -20.26 16.61
CA ALA A 201 -31.18 -19.23 16.35
C ALA A 201 -30.98 -17.79 16.90
N GLU A 202 -30.07 -17.54 17.86
CA GLU A 202 -29.91 -16.21 18.48
C GLU A 202 -28.74 -15.40 17.87
N VAL A 203 -27.60 -16.06 17.63
CA VAL A 203 -26.45 -15.48 16.89
C VAL A 203 -26.82 -15.19 15.43
N ASP A 204 -27.70 -16.00 14.85
CA ASP A 204 -28.17 -15.86 13.48
C ASP A 204 -29.03 -14.61 13.26
N LYS A 205 -29.80 -14.18 14.27
CA LYS A 205 -30.62 -12.95 14.21
C LYS A 205 -29.80 -11.68 14.22
N GLU A 206 -28.68 -11.65 14.93
CA GLU A 206 -27.80 -10.47 14.96
C GLU A 206 -27.08 -10.28 13.62
N LYS A 207 -26.65 -11.36 12.99
CA LYS A 207 -26.02 -11.32 11.67
C LYS A 207 -27.01 -10.91 10.57
N GLU A 208 -28.24 -11.41 10.61
CA GLU A 208 -29.28 -10.98 9.65
C GLU A 208 -29.61 -9.48 9.79
N LYS A 209 -29.69 -8.97 11.02
CA LYS A 209 -29.82 -7.54 11.29
C LYS A 209 -28.61 -6.75 10.77
N LEU A 210 -27.39 -7.27 10.97
CA LEU A 210 -26.17 -6.64 10.46
C LEU A 210 -26.20 -6.50 8.93
N TYR A 211 -26.56 -7.54 8.19
CA TYR A 211 -26.59 -7.48 6.72
C TYR A 211 -27.70 -6.59 6.17
N SER A 212 -28.89 -6.62 6.77
CA SER A 212 -30.00 -5.75 6.37
C SER A 212 -29.71 -4.27 6.66
N TYR A 213 -29.12 -3.97 7.82
CA TYR A 213 -28.64 -2.63 8.16
C TYR A 213 -27.54 -2.18 7.19
N THR A 214 -26.56 -3.05 6.93
CA THR A 214 -25.46 -2.79 5.99
C THR A 214 -25.98 -2.42 4.60
N ALA A 215 -26.91 -3.21 4.05
CA ALA A 215 -27.48 -2.95 2.73
C ALA A 215 -28.23 -1.60 2.69
N SER A 216 -28.94 -1.27 3.77
CA SER A 216 -29.65 0.02 3.89
C SER A 216 -28.66 1.19 3.94
N TYR A 217 -27.61 1.08 4.76
CA TYR A 217 -26.55 2.08 4.87
C TYR A 217 -25.82 2.31 3.54
N ILE A 218 -25.45 1.24 2.82
CA ILE A 218 -24.77 1.37 1.53
C ILE A 218 -25.68 2.05 0.50
N ARG A 219 -26.98 1.72 0.44
CA ARG A 219 -27.93 2.39 -0.48
C ARG A 219 -28.06 3.88 -0.19
N GLU A 220 -28.15 4.23 1.10
CA GLU A 220 -28.23 5.62 1.52
C GLU A 220 -26.96 6.39 1.17
N ARG A 221 -25.78 5.80 1.40
CA ARG A 221 -24.52 6.43 1.04
C ARG A 221 -24.38 6.59 -0.48
N LEU A 222 -24.73 5.56 -1.25
CA LEU A 222 -24.72 5.62 -2.72
C LEU A 222 -25.60 6.75 -3.23
N SER A 223 -26.80 6.96 -2.67
CA SER A 223 -27.67 8.06 -3.09
C SER A 223 -27.01 9.42 -2.78
N ARG A 224 -26.48 9.63 -1.58
CA ARG A 224 -25.79 10.88 -1.21
C ARG A 224 -24.61 11.21 -2.11
N GLU A 225 -23.79 10.21 -2.44
CA GLU A 225 -22.60 10.40 -3.30
C GLU A 225 -22.97 10.54 -4.78
N SER A 226 -24.02 9.87 -5.26
CA SER A 226 -24.50 9.98 -6.65
C SER A 226 -25.20 11.31 -6.92
N TYR A 227 -25.86 11.90 -5.92
CA TYR A 227 -26.58 13.17 -6.03
C TYR A 227 -25.74 14.40 -5.66
N SER A 228 -24.45 14.24 -5.31
CA SER A 228 -23.58 15.39 -5.08
C SER A 228 -23.29 16.13 -6.40
N PRO A 229 -23.76 17.38 -6.58
CA PRO A 229 -23.43 18.15 -7.77
C PRO A 229 -21.91 18.30 -7.82
N LYS A 230 -21.31 17.92 -8.96
CA LYS A 230 -19.89 18.19 -9.24
C LYS A 230 -19.64 19.66 -8.90
N ARG A 231 -18.86 19.95 -7.84
CA ARG A 231 -18.40 21.30 -7.57
C ARG A 231 -17.61 21.73 -8.80
N ILE A 232 -18.21 22.59 -9.62
CA ILE A 232 -17.52 23.27 -10.70
C ILE A 232 -16.46 24.11 -10.01
N ILE A 233 -15.21 23.66 -10.07
CA ILE A 233 -14.05 24.47 -9.66
C ILE A 233 -14.02 25.62 -10.68
N PRO A 234 -14.26 26.88 -10.28
CA PRO A 234 -14.09 27.98 -11.22
C PRO A 234 -12.63 28.03 -11.66
N PRO A 235 -12.34 28.23 -12.95
CA PRO A 235 -10.96 28.32 -13.42
C PRO A 235 -10.26 29.46 -12.68
N ASN A 236 -9.08 29.14 -12.14
CA ASN A 236 -8.20 30.04 -11.39
C ASN A 236 -8.24 31.48 -11.90
N ARG A 237 -8.62 32.43 -11.03
CA ARG A 237 -8.23 33.83 -11.21
C ARG A 237 -6.76 33.96 -10.83
N PRO A 238 -5.89 34.46 -11.71
CA PRO A 238 -4.52 34.78 -11.33
C PRO A 238 -4.53 35.91 -10.29
N LEU A 239 -3.71 35.74 -9.25
CA LEU A 239 -3.18 36.82 -8.43
C LEU A 239 -1.95 37.41 -9.13
#